data_AF-A0A3D1S540-F1
#
_entry.id   AF-A0A3D1S540-F1
#
_cell.length_a   1.000
_cell.length_b   1.000
_cell.length_c   1.000
_cell.angle_alpha   90.00
_cell.angle_beta   90.00
_cell.angle_gamma   90.00
#
_symmetry.space_group_name_H-M   'P 1'
#
loop_
_entity.id
_entity.type
_entity.pdbx_description
1 polymer ?
#
loop_
_entity_poly.entity_id
_entity_poly.type
_entity_poly.pdbx_seq_one_letter_code
_entity_poly.pdbx_strand_id
1 'polypeptide(L)' 'MDLSLLTALSPVDGRYASKTAELRPYFSEFGLLKYRVIVEVRWLQKLAQTPGITEVAPFSDEANA' A
#
# COMPACT_ATOMS: atom_id res chain seq x y z
N MET A 1 4.58 22.92 16.35
CA MET A 1 5.57 22.95 15.25
C MET A 1 5.14 21.88 14.27
N ASP A 2 5.03 22.24 13.00
CA ASP A 2 4.65 21.29 11.96
C ASP A 2 5.85 20.48 11.47
N LEU A 3 5.59 19.32 10.88
CA LEU A 3 6.62 18.48 10.29
C LEU A 3 7.19 19.16 9.02
N SER A 4 8.50 19.36 9.01
CA SER A 4 9.27 19.91 7.89
C SER A 4 10.62 19.19 7.80
N LEU A 5 11.39 19.42 6.73
CA LEU A 5 12.74 18.85 6.63
C LEU A 5 13.67 19.27 7.78
N LEU A 6 13.45 20.47 8.35
CA LEU A 6 14.30 21.03 9.41
C LEU A 6 13.83 20.61 10.82
N THR A 7 12.55 20.31 10.98
CA THR A 7 11.94 19.88 12.26
C THR A 7 11.76 18.36 12.37
N ALA A 8 12.06 17.60 11.31
CA ALA A 8 12.04 16.14 11.34
C ALA A 8 13.02 15.59 12.38
N LEU A 9 12.52 14.71 13.25
CA LEU A 9 13.33 14.11 14.32
C LEU A 9 14.43 13.19 13.77
N SER A 10 14.08 12.38 12.76
CA SER A 10 15.04 11.52 12.06
C SER A 10 15.65 12.25 10.87
N PRO A 11 16.98 12.20 10.67
CA PRO A 11 17.61 12.80 9.50
C PRO A 11 17.25 12.09 8.19
N VAL A 12 16.74 10.85 8.25
CA VAL A 12 16.24 10.10 7.08
C VAL A 12 15.10 10.83 6.40
N ASP A 13 14.22 11.45 7.19
CA ASP A 13 13.06 12.21 6.70
C ASP A 13 13.32 13.72 6.59
N GLY A 14 14.45 14.18 7.13
CA GLY A 14 14.92 15.57 7.07
C GLY A 14 16.14 15.76 6.18
N ARG A 15 17.34 15.84 6.78
CA ARG A 15 18.63 16.12 6.10
C ARG A 15 18.88 15.27 4.85
N TYR A 16 18.47 14.01 4.87
CA TYR A 16 18.71 13.04 3.81
C TYR A 16 17.45 12.68 3.03
N ALA A 17 16.35 13.43 3.19
CA ALA A 17 15.08 13.16 2.52
C ALA A 17 15.20 13.01 0.99
N SER A 18 16.07 13.80 0.36
CA SER A 18 16.31 13.71 -1.10
C SER A 18 17.06 12.44 -1.51
N LYS A 19 17.78 11.79 -0.58
CA LYS A 19 18.49 10.53 -0.80
C LYS A 19 17.62 9.31 -0.53
N THR A 20 16.53 9.48 0.21
CA THR A 20 15.61 8.41 0.64
C THR A 20 14.22 8.54 0.01
N ALA A 21 14.00 9.51 -0.88
CA ALA A 21 12.70 9.80 -1.47
C ALA A 21 12.05 8.58 -2.14
N GLU A 22 12.86 7.76 -2.83
CA GLU A 22 12.41 6.53 -3.51
C GLU A 22 11.93 5.43 -2.55
N LEU A 23 12.28 5.51 -1.27
CA LEU A 23 11.84 4.55 -0.24
C LEU A 23 10.44 4.87 0.28
N ARG A 24 9.98 6.12 0.16
CA ARG A 24 8.69 6.58 0.72
C ARG A 24 7.48 5.80 0.18
N PRO A 25 7.39 5.46 -1.11
CA PRO A 25 6.26 4.67 -1.62
C PRO A 25 6.16 3.24 -1.04
N TYR A 26 7.18 2.76 -0.33
CA TYR A 26 7.25 1.38 0.18
C TYR A 26 7.28 1.31 1.70
N PHE A 27 8.09 2.14 2.37
CA PHE A 27 8.36 2.03 3.81
C PHE A 27 7.70 3.10 4.67
N SER A 28 6.97 4.05 4.07
CA SER A 28 6.14 4.98 4.83
C SER A 28 4.82 4.32 5.26
N GLU A 29 4.08 4.98 6.14
CA GLU A 29 2.70 4.57 6.45
C GLU A 29 1.81 4.55 5.20
N PHE A 30 2.00 5.49 4.26
CA PHE A 30 1.34 5.44 2.96
C PHE A 30 1.71 4.17 2.18
N GLY A 31 3.00 3.82 2.12
CA GLY A 31 3.46 2.59 1.45
C GLY A 31 2.84 1.35 2.08
N LEU A 32 2.88 1.26 3.41
CA LEU A 32 2.24 0.17 4.16
C LEU A 32 0.75 0.05 3.85
N LEU A 33 0.00 1.16 3.92
CA LEU A 33 -1.45 1.16 3.66
C LEU A 33 -1.76 0.81 2.20
N LYS A 34 -0.99 1.35 1.24
CA LYS A 34 -1.12 1.01 -0.18
C LYS A 34 -1.01 -0.50 -0.39
N TYR A 35 0.03 -1.13 0.15
CA TYR A 35 0.22 -2.58 -0.04
C TYR A 35 -0.76 -3.42 0.75
N ARG A 36 -1.23 -2.98 1.93
CA ARG A 36 -2.35 -3.61 2.64
C ARG A 36 -3.60 -3.65 1.78
N VAL A 37 -4.01 -2.52 1.20
CA VAL A 37 -5.19 -2.46 0.32
C VAL A 37 -5.02 -3.35 -0.90
N ILE A 38 -3.84 -3.35 -1.54
CA ILE A 38 -3.55 -4.24 -2.66
C ILE A 38 -3.75 -5.71 -2.25
N VAL A 39 -3.19 -6.12 -1.12
CA VAL A 39 -3.30 -7.51 -0.66
C VAL A 39 -4.75 -7.88 -0.34
N GLU A 40 -5.50 -7.02 0.35
CA GLU A 40 -6.91 -7.27 0.66
C GLU A 40 -7.77 -7.43 -0.62
N VAL A 41 -7.56 -6.57 -1.62
CA VAL A 41 -8.26 -6.66 -2.90
C VAL A 41 -7.89 -7.95 -3.64
N ARG A 42 -6.59 -8.25 -3.76
CA ARG A 42 -6.12 -9.47 -4.46
C ARG A 42 -6.53 -10.73 -3.70
N TRP A 43 -6.62 -10.68 -2.38
CA TRP A 43 -7.13 -11.77 -1.55
C TRP A 43 -8.61 -12.02 -1.85
N LEU A 44 -9.45 -10.98 -1.86
CA LEU A 44 -10.86 -11.11 -2.19
C LEU A 44 -11.07 -11.64 -3.62
N GLN A 45 -10.34 -11.13 -4.60
CA GLN A 45 -10.36 -11.64 -5.98
C GLN A 45 -9.95 -13.12 -6.03
N LYS A 46 -8.96 -13.53 -5.23
CA LYS A 46 -8.55 -14.94 -5.15
C LYS A 46 -9.64 -15.83 -4.55
N LEU A 47 -10.33 -15.35 -3.52
CA LEU A 47 -11.49 -16.07 -2.95
C LEU A 47 -12.58 -16.27 -4.01
N ALA A 48 -12.94 -15.20 -4.75
CA ALA A 48 -13.94 -15.24 -5.83
C ALA A 48 -13.60 -16.22 -6.96
N GLN A 49 -12.32 -16.48 -7.20
CA GLN A 49 -11.84 -17.41 -8.23
C GLN A 49 -11.65 -18.85 -7.71
N THR A 50 -11.93 -19.12 -6.43
CA THR A 50 -11.70 -20.43 -5.82
C THR A 50 -12.99 -21.27 -5.87
N PRO A 51 -13.05 -22.36 -6.66
CA PRO A 51 -14.30 -23.09 -6.91
C PRO A 51 -15.01 -23.65 -5.67
N GLY A 52 -14.28 -23.87 -4.57
CA GLY A 52 -14.84 -24.36 -3.32
C GLY A 52 -15.50 -23.28 -2.44
N ILE A 53 -15.40 -22.00 -2.81
CA ILE A 53 -15.96 -20.88 -2.06
C ILE A 53 -17.13 -20.32 -2.88
N THR A 54 -18.35 -20.72 -2.52
CA THR A 54 -19.56 -20.39 -3.30
C THR A 54 -20.21 -19.07 -2.88
N GLU A 55 -19.85 -18.55 -1.71
CA GLU A 55 -20.37 -17.32 -1.10
C GLU A 55 -19.85 -16.05 -1.80
N VAL A 56 -18.77 -16.18 -2.57
CA VAL A 56 -18.14 -15.09 -3.31
C VAL A 56 -18.14 -15.47 -4.80
N ALA A 57 -19.07 -14.88 -5.56
CA ALA A 57 -19.14 -15.12 -7.00
C ALA A 57 -17.91 -14.54 -7.73
N PRO A 58 -17.49 -15.13 -8.87
CA PRO A 58 -16.46 -14.55 -9.72
C PRO A 58 -16.79 -13.10 -10.09
N PHE A 59 -15.80 -12.22 -9.98
CA PHE A 59 -15.95 -10.83 -10.39
C PHE A 59 -15.83 -10.68 -11.91
N SER A 60 -16.37 -9.59 -12.46
CA SER A 60 -16.23 -9.27 -13.89
C SER A 60 -14.78 -8.94 -14.24
N ASP A 61 -14.46 -8.93 -15.53
CA ASP A 61 -13.11 -8.59 -16.00
C ASP A 61 -12.73 -7.15 -15.61
N GLU A 62 -13.68 -6.21 -15.64
CA GLU A 62 -13.47 -4.82 -15.23
C GLU A 62 -13.14 -4.70 -13.73
N ALA A 63 -13.73 -5.56 -12.89
CA ALA A 63 -13.47 -5.58 -11.45
C ALA A 63 -12.18 -6.33 -11.09
N ASN A 64 -11.62 -7.11 -12.02
CA ASN A 64 -10.35 -7.81 -11.85
C ASN A 64 -9.13 -7.03 -12.37
N ALA A 65 -9.33 -6.07 -13.28
CA ALA A 65 -8.31 -5.17 -13.80
C ALA A 65 -7.56 -4.43 -12.67
#